data_AF-F2KRA7-F1
#
_entry.id   AF-F2KRA7-F1
#
_cell.length_a   1.000
_cell.length_b   1.000
_cell.length_c   1.000
_cell.angle_alpha   90.00
_cell.angle_beta   90.00
_cell.angle_gamma   90.00
#
_symmetry.space_group_name_H-M   'P 1'
#
loop_
_entity.id
_entity.type
_entity.pdbx_description
1 polymer ?
#
loop_
_entity_poly.entity_id
_entity_poly.type
_entity_poly.pdbx_seq_one_letter_code
_entity_poly.pdbx_strand_id
1 'polypeptide(L)'
;MLSEMEELVLKVVMLGEKRVDKIAKKCGISTILAEKIIERLIEKGYIDYELNPLEKAYRELKWVDWKHGFSYYGEDTKKLVRFIADLAVVIAAIIFISTLMHFFGIIR
;
A
#
# COMPACT_ATOMS: atom_id res chain seq x y z
N MET A 1 -10.69 -15.48 -8.31
CA MET A 1 -9.33 -15.92 -7.93
C MET A 1 -8.42 -15.73 -9.13
N LEU A 2 -7.26 -15.09 -8.94
CA LEU A 2 -6.26 -14.91 -10.00
C LEU A 2 -5.44 -16.18 -10.16
N SER A 3 -5.07 -16.52 -11.40
CA SER A 3 -4.04 -17.52 -11.64
C SER A 3 -2.65 -16.94 -11.38
N GLU A 4 -1.63 -17.79 -11.20
CA GLU A 4 -0.24 -17.35 -11.01
C GLU A 4 0.25 -16.43 -12.15
N MET A 5 -0.15 -16.71 -13.39
CA MET A 5 0.22 -15.87 -14.53
C MET A 5 -0.55 -14.55 -14.58
N GLU A 6 -1.83 -14.55 -14.18
CA GLU A 6 -2.59 -13.29 -14.06
C GLU A 6 -1.99 -12.42 -12.95
N GLU A 7 -1.56 -13.03 -11.84
CA GLU A 7 -0.89 -12.35 -10.75
C GLU A 7 0.45 -11.75 -11.19
N LEU A 8 1.25 -12.50 -11.96
CA LEU A 8 2.52 -12.03 -12.50
C LEU A 8 2.35 -10.86 -13.47
N VAL A 9 1.36 -10.93 -14.37
CA VAL A 9 1.06 -9.85 -15.32
C VAL A 9 0.56 -8.61 -14.58
N LEU A 10 -0.39 -8.78 -13.66
CA LEU A 10 -0.87 -7.71 -12.81
C LEU A 10 0.28 -7.08 -12.04
N LYS A 11 1.26 -7.90 -11.61
CA LYS A 11 2.43 -7.41 -10.90
C LYS A 11 3.23 -6.42 -11.76
N VAL A 12 3.53 -6.81 -12.99
CA VAL A 12 4.29 -5.98 -13.93
C VAL A 12 3.56 -4.68 -14.28
N VAL A 13 2.24 -4.72 -14.42
CA VAL A 13 1.41 -3.52 -14.69
C VAL A 13 1.47 -2.54 -13.52
N MET A 14 1.35 -3.03 -12.29
CA MET A 14 1.43 -2.22 -11.07
C MET A 14 2.83 -1.64 -10.81
N LEU A 15 3.90 -2.23 -11.37
CA LEU A 15 5.23 -1.61 -11.41
C LEU A 15 5.33 -0.44 -12.41
N GLY A 16 4.25 -0.12 -13.11
CA GLY A 16 4.15 1.01 -14.03
C GLY A 16 4.42 0.66 -15.49
N GLU A 17 4.47 -0.62 -15.86
CA GLU A 17 4.60 -0.99 -17.27
C GLU A 17 3.25 -0.84 -17.99
N LYS A 18 3.25 -0.04 -19.06
CA LYS A 18 2.05 0.32 -19.84
C LYS A 18 2.01 -0.28 -21.24
N ARG A 19 3.03 -1.05 -21.61
CA ARG A 19 3.12 -1.62 -22.96
C ARG A 19 3.05 -3.13 -22.91
N VAL A 20 2.14 -3.70 -23.69
CA VAL A 20 1.86 -5.13 -23.71
C VAL A 20 3.09 -5.94 -24.16
N ASP A 21 3.88 -5.43 -25.11
CA ASP A 21 5.13 -6.03 -25.57
C ASP A 21 6.15 -6.20 -24.42
N LYS A 22 6.29 -5.17 -23.58
CA LYS A 22 7.19 -5.18 -22.42
C LYS A 22 6.65 -6.03 -21.29
N ILE A 23 5.35 -6.02 -21.06
CA ILE A 23 4.68 -6.88 -20.08
C ILE A 23 4.94 -8.35 -20.45
N ALA A 24 4.66 -8.73 -21.69
CA ALA A 24 4.90 -10.08 -22.21
C ALA A 24 6.37 -10.51 -22.02
N LYS A 25 7.31 -9.64 -22.38
CA LYS A 25 8.75 -9.89 -22.21
C LYS A 25 9.15 -10.07 -20.75
N LYS A 26 8.64 -9.24 -19.84
CA LYS A 26 8.94 -9.32 -18.38
C LYS A 26 8.32 -10.55 -17.73
N CYS A 27 7.17 -11.01 -18.23
CA CYS A 27 6.49 -12.20 -17.75
C CYS A 27 6.95 -13.50 -18.45
N GLY A 28 7.81 -13.42 -19.47
CA GLY A 28 8.29 -14.59 -20.21
C GLY A 28 7.21 -15.27 -21.06
N ILE A 29 6.21 -14.53 -21.52
CA ILE A 29 5.07 -15.05 -22.30
C ILE A 29 4.98 -14.40 -23.69
N SER A 30 4.16 -15.00 -24.56
CA SER A 30 3.83 -14.38 -25.84
C SER A 30 2.94 -13.16 -25.66
N THR A 31 3.04 -12.20 -26.58
CA THR A 31 2.22 -10.98 -26.58
C THR A 31 0.73 -11.30 -26.62
N ILE A 32 0.33 -12.28 -27.42
CA ILE A 32 -1.06 -12.75 -27.54
C ILE A 32 -1.59 -13.26 -26.19
N LEU A 33 -0.75 -13.97 -25.42
CA LEU A 33 -1.15 -14.45 -24.10
C LEU A 33 -1.26 -13.29 -23.10
N ALA A 34 -0.34 -12.32 -23.17
CA ALA A 34 -0.39 -11.13 -22.35
C ALA A 34 -1.65 -10.30 -22.62
N GLU A 35 -2.04 -10.11 -23.88
CA GLU A 35 -3.28 -9.43 -24.28
C GLU A 35 -4.51 -10.11 -23.66
N LYS A 36 -4.64 -11.43 -23.80
CA LYS A 36 -5.75 -12.18 -23.21
C LYS A 36 -5.79 -12.10 -21.68
N ILE A 37 -4.64 -12.09 -21.03
CA ILE A 37 -4.57 -11.95 -19.57
C ILE A 37 -4.98 -10.53 -19.16
N ILE A 38 -4.52 -9.51 -19.89
CA ILE A 38 -4.89 -8.11 -19.66
C ILE A 38 -6.40 -7.92 -19.81
N GLU A 39 -7.01 -8.43 -20.88
CA GLU A 39 -8.46 -8.39 -21.08
C GLU A 39 -9.21 -8.99 -19.88
N ARG A 40 -8.78 -10.17 -19.40
CA ARG A 40 -9.37 -10.80 -18.20
C ARG A 40 -9.17 -9.96 -16.94
N LEU A 41 -8.01 -9.32 -16.77
CA LEU A 41 -7.74 -8.45 -15.64
C LEU A 41 -8.62 -7.20 -15.66
N ILE A 42 -8.94 -6.67 -16.85
CA ILE A 42 -9.89 -5.57 -17.05
C ILE A 42 -11.31 -6.04 -16.69
N GLU A 43 -11.76 -7.16 -17.25
CA GLU A 43 -13.09 -7.74 -16.97
C GLU A 43 -13.29 -8.03 -15.48
N LYS A 44 -12.24 -8.50 -14.81
CA LYS A 44 -12.24 -8.76 -13.37
C LYS A 44 -12.13 -7.50 -12.51
N GLY A 45 -11.89 -6.33 -13.11
CA GLY A 45 -11.79 -5.04 -12.42
C GLY A 45 -10.51 -4.85 -11.62
N TYR A 46 -9.39 -5.47 -12.02
CA TYR A 46 -8.08 -5.24 -11.40
C TYR A 46 -7.33 -4.08 -12.06
N ILE A 47 -7.54 -3.85 -13.35
CA ILE A 47 -6.91 -2.77 -14.12
C ILE A 47 -7.95 -2.11 -15.05
N ASP A 48 -7.71 -0.87 -15.47
CA ASP A 48 -8.51 -0.21 -16.51
C ASP A 48 -7.94 -0.41 -17.94
N TYR A 49 -8.61 0.16 -18.94
CA TYR A 49 -8.19 0.10 -20.35
C TYR A 49 -6.86 0.82 -20.63
N GLU A 50 -6.42 1.70 -19.74
CA GLU A 50 -5.12 2.38 -19.79
C GLU A 50 -4.05 1.63 -18.97
N LEU A 51 -4.36 0.40 -18.55
CA LEU A 51 -3.51 -0.45 -17.71
C LEU A 51 -3.17 0.21 -16.37
N ASN A 52 -4.02 1.10 -15.84
CA ASN A 52 -3.89 1.61 -14.49
C ASN A 52 -4.45 0.56 -13.51
N PRO A 53 -3.70 0.19 -12.45
CA PRO A 53 -4.23 -0.66 -11.41
C PRO A 53 -5.36 0.02 -10.64
N LEU A 54 -6.44 -0.71 -10.41
CA LEU A 54 -7.58 -0.27 -9.61
C LEU A 54 -7.39 -0.64 -8.14
N GLU A 55 -8.18 -0.05 -7.26
CA GLU A 55 -8.16 -0.31 -5.81
C GLU A 55 -8.21 -1.80 -5.46
N LYS A 56 -8.98 -2.58 -6.23
CA LYS A 56 -9.11 -4.02 -6.07
C LYS A 56 -7.77 -4.75 -6.18
N ALA A 57 -6.90 -4.34 -7.12
CA ALA A 57 -5.58 -4.93 -7.28
C ALA A 57 -4.70 -4.72 -6.05
N TYR A 58 -4.70 -3.52 -5.47
CA TYR A 58 -3.92 -3.23 -4.26
C TYR A 58 -4.44 -4.01 -3.04
N ARG A 59 -5.76 -4.10 -2.86
CA ARG A 59 -6.37 -4.83 -1.74
C ARG A 59 -6.08 -6.33 -1.79
N GLU A 60 -6.26 -6.96 -2.95
CA GLU A 60 -6.19 -8.42 -3.05
C GLU A 60 -4.74 -8.94 -3.13
N LEU A 61 -3.83 -8.22 -3.79
CA LEU A 61 -2.41 -8.60 -3.83
C LEU A 61 -1.65 -8.25 -2.55
N LYS A 62 -2.27 -7.51 -1.62
CA LYS A 62 -1.61 -6.91 -0.44
C LYS A 62 -0.33 -6.17 -0.81
N TRP A 63 -0.29 -5.58 -2.01
CA TRP A 63 0.93 -5.01 -2.52
C TRP A 63 1.11 -3.57 -2.05
N VAL A 64 2.17 -3.35 -1.28
CA VAL A 64 2.59 -2.03 -0.83
C VAL A 64 3.51 -1.41 -1.89
N ASP A 65 2.95 -0.59 -2.77
CA ASP A 65 3.75 0.35 -3.55
C ASP A 65 4.20 1.49 -2.63
N TRP A 66 5.49 1.82 -2.56
CA TRP A 66 5.98 2.92 -1.71
C TRP A 66 5.31 4.27 -2.05
N LYS A 67 4.85 4.46 -3.30
CA LYS A 67 4.08 5.65 -3.71
C LYS A 67 2.65 5.68 -3.19
N HIS A 68 2.03 4.52 -2.91
CA HIS A 68 0.62 4.40 -2.49
C HIS A 68 0.42 3.76 -1.11
N GLY A 69 1.50 3.28 -0.49
CA GLY A 69 1.51 2.29 0.60
C GLY A 69 0.90 2.76 1.91
N PHE A 70 0.80 4.07 2.13
CA PHE A 70 0.16 4.62 3.33
C PHE A 70 -1.28 5.11 3.11
N SER A 71 -1.69 5.33 1.86
CA SER A 71 -3.00 5.91 1.55
C SER A 71 -4.11 4.86 1.47
N TYR A 72 -3.81 3.67 0.94
CA TYR A 72 -4.81 2.60 0.79
C TYR A 72 -5.02 1.77 2.07
N TYR A 73 -4.05 1.77 2.98
CA TYR A 73 -4.20 1.33 4.37
C TYR A 73 -4.71 2.46 5.28
N GLY A 74 -5.36 3.48 4.68
CA GLY A 74 -5.62 4.80 5.26
C GLY A 74 -6.57 4.86 6.46
N GLU A 75 -7.26 3.77 6.81
CA GLU A 75 -8.09 3.73 8.03
C GLU A 75 -7.28 3.45 9.30
N ASP A 76 -6.23 2.62 9.23
CA ASP A 76 -5.45 2.27 10.41
C ASP A 76 -4.22 3.16 10.60
N THR A 77 -3.61 3.68 9.53
CA THR A 77 -2.41 4.52 9.66
C THR A 77 -2.71 5.85 10.33
N LYS A 78 -3.84 6.49 10.02
CA LYS A 78 -4.29 7.72 10.72
C LYS A 78 -4.60 7.47 12.19
N LYS A 79 -5.22 6.33 12.53
CA LYS A 79 -5.48 5.94 13.92
C LYS A 79 -4.17 5.67 14.66
N LEU A 80 -3.23 4.97 14.03
CA LEU A 80 -1.93 4.66 14.61
C LEU A 80 -1.12 5.93 14.88
N VAL A 81 -1.05 6.85 13.90
CA VAL A 81 -0.35 8.13 14.07
C VAL A 81 -0.98 8.98 15.16
N ARG A 82 -2.33 9.03 15.21
CA ARG A 82 -3.06 9.74 16.28
C ARG A 82 -2.77 9.14 17.65
N PHE A 83 -2.77 7.81 17.76
CA PHE A 83 -2.48 7.10 19.00
C PHE A 83 -1.04 7.35 19.48
N ILE A 84 -0.06 7.33 18.58
CA ILE A 84 1.34 7.63 18.90
C ILE A 84 1.49 9.08 19.36
N ALA A 85 0.82 10.03 18.70
CA ALA A 85 0.84 11.44 19.09
C ALA A 85 0.22 11.66 20.48
N ASP A 86 -0.94 11.04 20.75
CA ASP A 86 -1.60 11.12 22.06
C ASP A 86 -0.70 10.52 23.16
N LEU A 87 -0.06 9.37 22.90
CA LEU A 87 0.88 8.75 23.83
C LEU A 87 2.07 9.66 24.14
N ALA A 88 2.64 10.30 23.12
CA ALA A 88 3.77 11.22 23.27
C ALA A 88 3.39 12.43 24.15
N VAL A 89 2.19 13.00 23.97
CA VAL A 89 1.68 14.10 24.80
C VAL A 89 1.52 13.68 26.25
N VAL A 90 0.97 12.49 26.52
CA VAL A 90 0.81 11.97 27.88
C VAL A 90 2.17 11.77 28.56
N ILE A 91 3.14 11.17 27.86
CA ILE A 91 4.50 10.98 28.39
C ILE A 91 5.15 12.34 28.69
N ALA A 92 5.04 13.30 27.79
CA ALA A 92 5.59 14.64 27.99
C ALA A 92 4.96 15.34 29.22
N ALA A 93 3.65 15.21 29.40
CA ALA A 93 2.94 15.77 30.56
C ALA A 93 3.41 15.13 31.88
N ILE A 94 3.59 13.80 31.90
CA ILE A 94 4.09 13.09 33.09
C ILE A 94 5.52 13.55 33.44
N ILE A 95 6.41 13.65 32.46
CA ILE A 95 7.78 14.13 32.68
C ILE A 95 7.77 15.57 33.19
N PHE A 96 6.95 16.44 32.60
CA PHE A 96 6.84 17.83 33.00
C PHE A 96 6.35 17.98 34.45
N ILE A 97 5.27 17.27 34.82
CA ILE A 97 4.73 17.29 36.19
C ILE A 97 5.76 16.73 37.18
N SER A 98 6.43 15.63 36.84
CA SER A 98 7.45 15.02 37.70
C SER A 98 8.62 15.97 37.94
N THR A 99 9.05 16.68 36.90
CA THR A 99 10.12 17.69 36.99
C THR A 99 9.68 18.89 37.84
N LEU A 100 8.42 19.32 37.70
CA LEU A 100 7.84 20.40 38.49
C LEU A 100 7.74 20.02 39.98
N MET A 101 7.28 18.81 40.29
CA MET A 101 7.21 18.30 41.65
C MET A 101 8.60 18.16 42.29
N HIS A 102 9.61 17.76 41.52
CA HIS A 102 11.00 17.75 41.97
C HIS A 102 11.55 19.17 42.20
N PHE A 103 11.22 20.13 41.33
CA PHE A 103 11.62 21.53 41.50
C PHE A 103 11.03 22.16 42.78
N PHE A 104 9.77 21.86 43.09
CA PHE A 104 9.12 22.32 44.32
C PHE A 104 9.46 21.47 45.56
N GLY A 105 10.29 20.43 45.43
CA GLY A 105 10.73 19.57 46.54
C GLY A 105 9.64 18.69 47.15
N ILE A 106 8.55 18.45 46.40
CA ILE A 106 7.44 17.58 46.82
C ILE A 106 7.83 16.11 46.70
N ILE A 107 8.66 15.78 45.71
CA ILE A 107 9.25 14.47 45.48
C ILE A 107 10.76 14.65 45.45
N ARG A 108 11.51 13.77 46.12
CA ARG A 108 12.96 13.80 46.23
C ARG A 108 13.63 12.85 45.25
#